data_AF-A0A934T0J5-F1
#
_entry.id   AF-A0A934T0J5-F1
#
_cell.length_a   1.000
_cell.length_b   1.000
_cell.length_c   1.000
_cell.angle_alpha   90.00
_cell.angle_beta   90.00
_cell.angle_gamma   90.00
#
_symmetry.space_group_name_H-M   'P 1'
#
loop_
_entity.id
_entity.type
_entity.pdbx_description
1 polymer ?
#
loop_
_entity_poly.entity_id
_entity_poly.type
_entity_poly.pdbx_seq_one_letter_code
_entity_poly.pdbx_strand_id
1 'polypeptide(L)'
;MNTPIRSNPVGILNTDDDDDLVPAPTPRPKLSKEQSEQIARQQGFSQGLPATAAPAPRKQRRHTTGRNQQVNVKATAETVERFNRIADELGVPLGEVLARALDALEKAAR
;
A
#
# COMPACT_ATOMS: atom_id res chain seq x y z
N MET A 1 13.63 -22.38 -40.01
CA MET A 1 12.41 -23.20 -40.16
C MET A 1 11.51 -23.02 -38.94
N ASN A 2 10.22 -22.80 -39.18
CA ASN A 2 9.03 -23.19 -38.40
C ASN A 2 8.87 -22.78 -36.90
N THR A 3 8.21 -21.62 -36.73
CA THR A 3 7.12 -21.19 -35.80
C THR A 3 6.41 -22.24 -34.89
N PRO A 4 5.47 -21.90 -33.96
CA PRO A 4 5.23 -20.73 -33.08
C PRO A 4 4.56 -21.05 -31.70
N ILE A 5 4.09 -20.01 -30.98
CA ILE A 5 3.04 -19.93 -29.93
C ILE A 5 3.20 -20.76 -28.63
N ARG A 6 3.30 -20.03 -27.50
CA ARG A 6 2.42 -20.24 -26.33
C ARG A 6 1.94 -18.85 -25.89
N SER A 7 0.79 -18.39 -26.38
CA SER A 7 -0.48 -18.47 -25.65
C SER A 7 -0.26 -18.09 -24.19
N ASN A 8 -0.66 -16.87 -23.82
CA ASN A 8 -0.86 -16.51 -22.42
C ASN A 8 -2.36 -16.38 -22.12
N PRO A 9 -3.14 -17.47 -22.15
CA PRO A 9 -4.44 -17.49 -21.52
C PRO A 9 -4.20 -17.91 -20.08
N VAL A 10 -4.41 -17.01 -19.11
CA VAL A 10 -4.99 -17.36 -17.80
C VAL A 10 -4.71 -18.81 -17.38
N GLY A 11 -3.44 -19.12 -17.10
CA GLY A 11 -2.97 -20.44 -16.70
C GLY A 11 -2.35 -20.28 -15.33
N ILE A 12 -2.90 -20.78 -14.25
CA ILE A 12 -3.90 -21.82 -14.04
C ILE A 12 -4.70 -21.34 -12.81
N LEU A 13 -6.04 -21.48 -12.82
CA LEU A 13 -6.77 -21.57 -11.57
C LEU A 13 -6.12 -22.74 -10.81
N ASN A 14 -5.26 -22.45 -9.83
CA ASN A 14 -4.94 -23.41 -8.79
C ASN A 14 -6.17 -23.46 -7.89
N THR A 15 -7.19 -24.18 -8.38
CA THR A 15 -8.17 -24.81 -7.52
C THR A 15 -7.47 -26.02 -6.94
N ASP A 16 -7.56 -26.17 -5.63
CA ASP A 16 -7.03 -27.25 -4.81
C ASP A 16 -5.55 -27.06 -4.38
N ASP A 17 -5.32 -27.19 -3.06
CA ASP A 17 -4.05 -27.16 -2.30
C ASP A 17 -3.65 -25.81 -1.65
N ASP A 18 -4.38 -25.47 -0.59
CA ASP A 18 -4.12 -24.46 0.46
C ASP A 18 -2.93 -24.78 1.41
N ASP A 19 -1.74 -25.22 0.95
CA ASP A 19 -0.67 -25.57 1.93
C ASP A 19 0.80 -25.32 1.54
N ASP A 20 1.11 -24.44 0.58
CA ASP A 20 2.50 -23.99 0.41
C ASP A 20 2.58 -22.51 0.05
N LEU A 21 2.46 -21.67 1.09
CA LEU A 21 2.87 -20.27 1.04
C LEU A 21 4.39 -20.19 0.84
N VAL A 22 4.81 -20.33 -0.41
CA VAL A 22 6.20 -20.17 -0.85
C VAL A 22 6.71 -18.82 -0.32
N PRO A 23 7.79 -18.80 0.49
CA PRO A 23 8.31 -17.56 1.06
C PRO A 23 8.68 -16.58 -0.06
N ALA A 24 8.42 -15.30 0.19
CA ALA A 24 8.65 -14.22 -0.77
C ALA A 24 10.04 -14.34 -1.43
N PRO A 25 10.16 -14.19 -2.76
CA PRO A 25 11.43 -14.34 -3.46
C PRO A 25 12.46 -13.37 -2.88
N THR A 26 13.66 -13.90 -2.63
CA THR A 26 14.81 -13.16 -2.10
C THR A 26 15.05 -11.85 -2.89
N PRO A 27 15.53 -10.79 -2.22
CA PRO A 27 15.72 -9.49 -2.86
C PRO A 27 16.67 -9.65 -4.03
N ARG A 28 16.15 -9.43 -5.24
CA ARG A 28 16.93 -9.44 -6.47
C ARG A 28 18.10 -8.47 -6.31
N PRO A 29 19.34 -8.86 -6.67
CA PRO A 29 20.49 -7.98 -6.55
C PRO A 29 20.19 -6.69 -7.31
N LYS A 30 20.27 -5.56 -6.60
CA LYS A 30 20.12 -4.24 -7.21
C LYS A 30 21.27 -4.09 -8.20
N LEU A 31 20.96 -4.12 -9.51
CA LEU A 31 21.93 -3.82 -10.56
C LEU A 31 22.61 -2.48 -10.21
N SER A 32 23.93 -2.43 -10.40
CA SER A 32 24.66 -1.18 -10.15
C SER A 32 24.11 -0.07 -11.06
N LYS A 33 24.30 1.18 -10.66
CA LYS A 33 23.86 2.34 -11.46
C LYS A 33 24.43 2.27 -12.88
N GLU A 34 25.68 1.83 -13.01
CA GLU A 34 26.39 1.66 -14.26
C GLU A 34 25.74 0.59 -15.16
N GLN A 35 25.40 -0.58 -14.60
CA GLN A 35 24.71 -1.64 -15.35
C GLN A 35 23.32 -1.19 -15.82
N SER A 36 22.61 -0.46 -14.97
CA SER A 36 21.29 0.09 -15.29
C SER A 36 21.38 1.14 -16.40
N GLU A 37 22.43 1.98 -16.38
CA GLU A 37 22.68 2.99 -17.41
C GLU A 37 23.08 2.35 -18.75
N GLN A 38 23.86 1.27 -18.70
CA GLN A 38 24.28 0.55 -19.90
C GLN A 38 23.10 -0.14 -20.59
N ILE A 39 22.20 -0.76 -19.82
CA ILE A 39 20.93 -1.32 -20.32
C ILE A 39 20.03 -0.22 -20.89
N ALA A 40 19.90 0.91 -20.19
CA ALA A 40 19.09 2.04 -20.66
C ALA A 40 19.60 2.60 -22.00
N ARG A 41 20.93 2.76 -22.16
CA ARG A 41 21.56 3.16 -23.43
C ARG A 41 21.32 2.15 -24.55
N GLN A 42 21.47 0.85 -24.27
CA GLN A 42 21.22 -0.21 -25.26
C GLN A 42 19.76 -0.25 -25.72
N GLN A 43 18.83 0.09 -24.82
CA GLN A 43 17.38 0.16 -25.10
C GLN A 43 16.94 1.52 -25.68
N GLY A 44 17.88 2.41 -26.00
CA GLY A 44 17.58 3.70 -26.63
C GLY A 44 16.98 4.76 -25.70
N PHE A 45 16.99 4.54 -24.38
CA PHE A 45 16.60 5.57 -23.40
C PHE A 45 17.75 6.56 -23.23
N SER A 46 17.67 7.69 -23.92
CA SER A 46 18.61 8.81 -23.76
C SER A 46 18.26 9.63 -22.52
N GLN A 47 19.24 9.86 -21.64
CA GLN A 47 19.12 10.83 -20.54
C GLN A 47 19.23 12.25 -21.10
N GLY A 48 18.15 12.72 -21.73
CA GLY A 48 18.10 14.01 -22.41
C GLY A 48 17.06 14.98 -21.86
N LEU A 49 16.46 14.72 -20.70
CA LEU A 49 15.67 15.75 -20.04
C LEU A 49 16.59 16.59 -19.15
N PRO A 50 16.62 17.93 -19.30
CA PRO A 50 17.28 18.77 -18.31
C PRO A 50 16.66 18.46 -16.96
N ALA A 51 17.49 18.34 -15.93
CA ALA A 51 17.03 18.19 -14.56
C ALA A 51 16.16 19.40 -14.22
N THR A 52 14.85 19.28 -14.39
CA THR A 52 13.88 20.25 -13.90
C THR A 52 14.15 20.38 -12.42
N ALA A 53 14.55 21.59 -12.01
CA ALA A 53 14.83 21.93 -10.62
C ALA A 53 13.79 21.27 -9.72
N ALA A 54 14.25 20.51 -8.74
CA ALA A 54 13.37 19.81 -7.82
C ALA A 54 12.35 20.82 -7.26
N PRO A 55 11.04 20.59 -7.42
CA PRO A 55 10.05 21.52 -6.89
C PRO A 55 10.31 21.70 -5.41
N ALA A 56 10.37 22.96 -4.96
CA ALA A 56 10.58 23.31 -3.55
C ALA A 56 9.70 22.41 -2.67
N PRO A 57 10.20 21.90 -1.52
CA PRO A 57 9.48 20.96 -0.69
C PRO A 57 8.12 21.59 -0.34
N ARG A 58 7.08 21.11 -1.01
CA ARG A 58 5.71 21.56 -0.74
C ARG A 58 5.48 21.24 0.73
N LYS A 59 5.33 22.29 1.54
CA LYS A 59 5.01 22.18 2.98
C LYS A 59 3.90 21.15 3.08
N GLN A 60 4.23 19.96 3.57
CA GLN A 60 3.33 18.83 3.54
C GLN A 60 2.14 19.26 4.40
N ARG A 61 1.03 19.62 3.75
CA ARG A 61 -0.23 19.94 4.44
C ARG A 61 -0.88 18.62 4.86
N ARG A 62 -0.09 17.75 5.48
CA ARG A 62 -0.61 16.56 6.13
C ARG A 62 -0.90 17.04 7.54
N HIS A 63 -2.18 17.28 7.83
CA HIS A 63 -2.64 17.36 9.20
C HIS A 63 -2.34 15.99 9.83
N THR A 64 -1.13 15.82 10.36
CA THR A 64 -0.75 14.60 11.08
C THR A 64 -1.46 14.64 12.41
N THR A 65 -2.53 13.87 12.52
CA THR A 65 -3.38 13.78 13.72
C THR A 65 -2.69 13.09 14.91
N GLY A 66 -1.36 12.88 14.87
CA GLY A 66 -0.57 12.20 15.92
C GLY A 66 -0.83 10.70 16.08
N ARG A 67 -1.91 10.18 15.49
CA ARG A 67 -2.36 8.78 15.56
C ARG A 67 -1.57 7.90 14.61
N ASN A 68 -0.33 7.58 14.99
CA ASN A 68 0.61 6.77 14.21
C ASN A 68 0.77 5.32 14.72
N GLN A 69 0.06 4.94 15.79
CA GLN A 69 0.09 3.58 16.32
C GLN A 69 -1.12 2.79 15.80
N GLN A 70 -0.86 1.55 15.38
CA GLN A 70 -1.90 0.66 14.88
C GLN A 70 -2.51 -0.15 16.03
N VAL A 71 -3.84 -0.26 16.02
CA VAL A 71 -4.60 -1.11 16.94
C VAL A 71 -5.17 -2.27 16.13
N ASN A 72 -4.64 -3.48 16.36
CA ASN A 72 -5.09 -4.69 15.66
C ASN A 72 -6.27 -5.31 16.42
N VAL A 73 -7.48 -4.89 16.08
CA VAL A 73 -8.72 -5.43 16.67
C VAL A 73 -9.54 -6.10 15.57
N LYS A 74 -10.04 -7.30 15.88
CA LYS A 74 -11.04 -7.98 15.06
C LYS A 74 -12.43 -7.56 15.53
N ALA A 75 -13.31 -7.24 14.59
CA ALA A 75 -14.68 -6.82 14.86
C ALA A 75 -15.66 -7.52 13.90
N THR A 76 -16.94 -7.58 14.27
CA THR A 76 -17.99 -8.08 13.37
C THR A 76 -18.25 -7.09 12.24
N ALA A 77 -18.81 -7.56 11.12
CA ALA A 77 -19.16 -6.70 9.99
C ALA A 77 -20.10 -5.55 10.40
N GLU A 78 -21.11 -5.84 11.22
CA GLU A 78 -22.03 -4.84 11.76
C GLU A 78 -21.31 -3.76 12.58
N THR A 79 -20.33 -4.16 13.39
CA THR A 79 -19.55 -3.21 14.20
C THR A 79 -18.72 -2.29 13.30
N VAL A 80 -18.12 -2.84 12.24
CA VAL A 80 -17.33 -2.06 11.28
C VAL A 80 -18.23 -1.08 10.51
N GLU A 81 -19.39 -1.52 10.05
CA GLU A 81 -20.36 -0.64 9.37
C GLU A 81 -20.79 0.51 10.28
N ARG A 82 -21.18 0.19 11.52
CA ARG A 82 -21.57 1.19 12.52
C ARG A 82 -20.44 2.19 12.80
N PHE A 83 -19.21 1.71 12.90
CA PHE A 83 -18.04 2.54 13.18
C PHE A 83 -17.72 3.50 12.03
N ASN A 84 -17.83 3.04 10.77
CA ASN A 84 -17.68 3.90 9.59
C ASN A 84 -18.81 4.92 9.49
N ARG A 85 -20.06 4.52 9.69
CA ARG A 85 -21.21 5.44 9.66
C ARG A 85 -21.04 6.59 10.65
N ILE A 86 -20.62 6.31 11.88
CA ILE A 86 -20.36 7.34 12.90
C ILE A 86 -19.24 8.28 12.47
N ALA A 87 -18.18 7.77 11.85
CA ALA A 87 -17.08 8.59 11.34
C ALA A 87 -17.55 9.54 10.23
N ASP A 88 -18.37 9.04 9.30
CA ASP A 88 -18.94 9.82 8.21
C ASP A 88 -19.89 10.92 8.71
N GLU A 89 -20.79 10.58 9.64
CA GLU A 89 -21.72 11.53 10.27
C GLU A 89 -20.98 12.67 11.00
N LEU A 90 -19.87 12.35 11.65
CA LEU A 90 -19.05 13.33 12.38
C LEU A 90 -18.03 14.06 11.49
N GLY A 91 -17.78 13.58 10.27
CA GLY A 91 -16.77 14.12 9.36
C GLY A 91 -15.34 14.02 9.92
N VAL A 92 -15.05 12.99 10.73
CA VAL A 92 -13.75 12.81 11.39
C VAL A 92 -13.12 11.47 11.03
N PRO A 93 -11.78 11.32 11.09
CA PRO A 93 -11.15 10.03 10.84
C PRO A 93 -11.51 9.00 11.91
N LEU A 94 -11.54 7.72 11.55
CA LEU A 94 -11.88 6.60 12.44
C LEU A 94 -11.08 6.61 13.76
N GLY A 95 -9.80 6.99 13.74
CA GLY A 95 -8.99 7.07 14.96
C GLY A 95 -9.44 8.16 15.95
N GLU A 96 -10.12 9.22 15.48
CA GLU A 96 -10.77 10.21 16.35
C GLU A 96 -12.02 9.63 16.99
N VAL A 97 -12.84 8.90 16.22
CA VAL A 97 -14.04 8.23 16.74
C VAL A 97 -13.66 7.23 17.84
N LEU A 98 -12.61 6.44 17.61
CA LEU A 98 -12.12 5.48 18.61
C LEU A 98 -11.69 6.18 19.91
N ALA A 99 -10.96 7.28 19.83
CA ALA A 99 -10.53 8.04 21.00
C ALA A 99 -11.74 8.56 21.82
N ARG A 100 -12.73 9.15 21.15
CA ARG A 100 -13.96 9.62 21.81
C ARG A 100 -14.76 8.49 22.42
N ALA A 101 -14.82 7.34 21.77
CA ALA A 101 -15.50 6.16 22.29
C ALA A 101 -14.83 5.66 23.58
N LEU A 102 -13.49 5.66 23.64
CA LEU A 102 -12.74 5.30 24.84
C LEU A 102 -12.97 6.30 25.98
N ASP A 103 -12.90 7.61 25.70
CA ASP A 103 -13.20 8.65 26.70
C ASP A 103 -14.62 8.50 27.29
N ALA A 104 -15.59 8.19 26.43
CA ALA A 104 -16.97 7.95 26.86
C ALA A 104 -17.10 6.67 27.70
N LEU A 105 -16.39 5.61 27.33
CA LEU A 105 -16.37 4.35 28.07
C LEU A 105 -15.72 4.51 29.46
N GLU A 106 -14.61 5.24 29.57
CA GLU A 106 -13.96 5.54 30.86
C GLU A 106 -14.86 6.36 31.78
N LYS A 107 -15.58 7.35 31.24
CA LYS A 107 -16.56 8.15 32.00
C LYS A 107 -17.74 7.32 32.48
N ALA A 108 -18.22 6.39 31.67
CA ALA A 108 -19.33 5.50 32.04
C ALA A 108 -18.91 4.42 33.06
N ALA A 109 -17.64 4.07 33.10
CA ALA A 109 -17.08 3.07 34.02
C ALA A 109 -16.73 3.62 35.41
N ARG A 110 -16.80 4.93 35.61
CA ARG A 110 -16.48 5.63 36.86
C ARG A 110 -17.74 6.01 37.63
#